data_AF-A0A7S1PV96-F1
#
_entry.id   AF-A0A7S1PV96-F1
#
_cell.length_a   1.000
_cell.length_b   1.000
_cell.length_c   1.000
_cell.angle_alpha   90.00
_cell.angle_beta   90.00
_cell.angle_gamma   90.00
#
_symmetry.space_group_name_H-M   'P 1'
#
loop_
_entity.id
_entity.type
_entity.pdbx_description
1 polymer ?
#
loop_
_entity_poly.entity_id
_entity_poly.type
_entity_poly.pdbx_seq_one_letter_code
_entity_poly.pdbx_strand_id
1 'polypeptide(L)'
;VGATPANGNAVVTGTYQYIDLWSRWTTWGNTAPPAEGDSAVVSEGQTVVLDTTPPQLYLVIVMGHLKFENTKDLTMEATYIMVNFGRFTIGTPEAPFTHKA
;
A
#
# COMPACT_ATOMS: atom_id res chain seq x y z
N VAL A 1 19.96 -43.55 -6.74
CA VAL A 1 20.20 -42.08 -6.64
C VAL A 1 19.85 -41.50 -8.00
N GLY A 2 18.90 -40.57 -8.07
CA GLY A 2 18.47 -39.94 -9.33
C GLY A 2 16.96 -39.68 -9.35
N ALA A 3 16.52 -38.64 -8.66
CA ALA A 3 15.18 -38.10 -8.84
C ALA A 3 15.23 -37.07 -9.97
N THR A 4 14.48 -37.35 -11.04
CA THR A 4 14.24 -36.43 -12.16
C THR A 4 13.44 -35.23 -11.66
N PRO A 5 13.82 -33.97 -11.98
CA PRO A 5 13.02 -32.81 -11.59
C PRO A 5 11.69 -32.84 -12.37
N ALA A 6 10.57 -32.90 -11.65
CA ALA A 6 9.26 -32.76 -12.24
C ALA A 6 9.08 -31.29 -12.68
N ASN A 7 8.86 -31.09 -13.98
CA ASN A 7 8.48 -29.81 -14.55
C ASN A 7 7.06 -29.44 -14.05
N GLY A 8 6.99 -28.76 -12.93
CA GLY A 8 5.76 -28.14 -12.45
C GLY A 8 5.46 -26.88 -13.26
N ASN A 9 4.70 -27.03 -14.35
CA ASN A 9 4.08 -25.88 -15.01
C ASN A 9 3.04 -25.28 -14.07
N ALA A 10 3.42 -24.29 -13.27
CA ALA A 10 2.45 -23.48 -12.54
C ALA A 10 1.81 -22.49 -13.52
N VAL A 11 0.76 -22.92 -14.23
CA VAL A 11 -0.13 -21.99 -14.91
C VAL A 11 -0.93 -21.27 -13.82
N VAL A 12 -0.49 -20.08 -13.42
CA VAL A 12 -1.30 -19.24 -12.54
C VAL A 12 -2.20 -18.37 -13.38
N THR A 13 -3.48 -18.73 -13.39
CA THR A 13 -4.57 -17.95 -13.97
C THR A 13 -4.95 -16.82 -13.02
N GLY A 14 -4.02 -15.91 -12.73
CA GLY A 14 -4.21 -14.81 -11.79
C GLY A 14 -3.34 -13.61 -12.12
N THR A 15 -3.81 -12.41 -11.80
CA THR A 15 -3.01 -11.19 -11.89
C THR A 15 -2.15 -11.06 -10.65
N TYR A 16 -0.84 -11.00 -10.85
CA TYR A 16 0.10 -10.64 -9.79
C TYR A 16 0.28 -9.12 -9.78
N GLN A 17 0.24 -8.53 -8.59
CA GLN A 17 0.57 -7.13 -8.40
C GLN A 17 1.68 -7.02 -7.35
N TYR A 18 2.67 -6.18 -7.63
CA TYR A 18 3.62 -5.76 -6.62
C TYR A 18 2.90 -4.75 -5.70
N ILE A 19 2.75 -5.13 -4.43
CA ILE A 19 2.08 -4.33 -3.42
C ILE A 19 3.07 -4.10 -2.28
N ASP A 20 3.27 -2.84 -1.95
CA ASP A 20 4.06 -2.39 -0.80
C ASP A 20 3.16 -2.20 0.42
N LEU A 21 3.70 -2.46 1.61
CA LEU A 21 3.03 -2.15 2.88
C LEU A 21 3.58 -0.84 3.43
N TRP A 22 2.72 0.06 3.90
CA TRP A 22 3.14 1.33 4.49
C TRP A 22 4.14 1.14 5.63
N SER A 23 3.96 0.13 6.48
CA SER A 23 4.85 -0.15 7.61
C SER A 23 6.26 -0.63 7.21
N ARG A 24 6.46 -1.08 5.96
CA ARG A 24 7.73 -1.66 5.53
C ARG A 24 8.73 -0.59 5.12
N TRP A 25 9.95 -0.72 5.64
CA TRP A 25 11.09 0.10 5.25
C TRP A 25 11.42 0.05 3.74
N THR A 26 11.16 -1.07 3.07
CA THR A 26 11.40 -1.23 1.62
C THR A 26 10.52 -0.29 0.78
N THR A 27 9.35 0.09 1.29
CA THR A 27 8.41 1.03 0.64
C THR A 27 9.01 2.42 0.53
N TRP A 28 9.86 2.79 1.49
CA TRP A 28 10.43 4.13 1.66
C TRP A 28 11.92 4.15 1.33
N GLY A 29 12.33 3.44 0.27
CA GLY A 29 13.72 3.43 -0.18
C GLY A 29 14.70 2.80 0.81
N ASN A 30 14.27 1.77 1.55
CA ASN A 30 15.02 1.10 2.63
C ASN A 30 15.28 2.00 3.85
N THR A 31 14.40 2.96 4.10
CA THR A 31 14.40 3.78 5.32
C THR A 31 13.12 3.56 6.13
N ALA A 32 13.07 4.04 7.37
CA ALA A 32 11.86 3.90 8.18
C ALA A 32 10.66 4.63 7.52
N PRO A 33 9.42 4.19 7.78
CA PRO A 33 8.24 4.94 7.35
C PRO A 33 8.25 6.39 7.85
N PRO A 34 7.57 7.31 7.12
CA PRO A 34 7.50 8.72 7.48
C PRO A 34 7.09 8.94 8.94
N ALA A 35 7.84 9.79 9.64
CA ALA A 35 7.58 10.17 11.02
C ALA A 35 6.59 11.34 11.12
N GLU A 36 6.30 11.77 12.35
CA GLU A 36 5.42 12.91 12.61
C GLU A 36 5.96 14.19 11.93
N GLY A 37 5.10 14.90 11.20
CA GLY A 37 5.46 16.10 10.45
C GLY A 37 6.18 15.84 9.12
N ASP A 38 6.54 14.60 8.80
CA ASP A 38 7.17 14.27 7.52
C ASP A 38 6.17 14.32 6.36
N SER A 39 6.72 14.27 5.15
CA SER A 39 5.95 14.15 3.91
C SER A 39 6.14 12.77 3.28
N ALA A 40 5.07 12.19 2.76
CA ALA A 40 5.07 10.90 2.08
C ALA A 40 4.69 11.05 0.61
N VAL A 41 5.37 10.32 -0.28
CA VAL A 41 5.05 10.29 -1.71
C VAL A 41 4.83 8.85 -2.14
N VAL A 42 3.62 8.55 -2.62
CA VAL A 42 3.29 7.29 -3.30
C VAL A 42 3.52 7.50 -4.78
N SER A 43 4.63 6.99 -5.30
CA SER A 43 5.11 7.27 -6.65
C SER A 43 4.24 6.64 -7.74
N GLU A 44 4.34 7.14 -8.97
CA GLU A 44 3.69 6.53 -10.13
C GLU A 44 4.09 5.05 -10.29
N GLY A 45 3.12 4.18 -10.61
CA GLY A 45 3.33 2.74 -10.71
C GLY A 45 3.44 2.00 -9.37
N GLN A 46 3.55 2.71 -8.25
CA GLN A 46 3.59 2.12 -6.91
C GLN A 46 2.16 1.88 -6.39
N THR A 47 1.94 0.72 -5.76
CA THR A 47 0.72 0.44 -4.98
C THR A 47 1.11 0.23 -3.53
N VAL A 48 0.65 1.11 -2.64
CA VAL A 48 0.90 1.07 -1.19
C VAL A 48 -0.39 0.75 -0.47
N VAL A 49 -0.34 -0.28 0.39
CA VAL A 49 -1.41 -0.59 1.34
C VAL A 49 -1.08 0.04 2.68
N LEU A 50 -1.99 0.87 3.19
CA LEU A 50 -1.97 1.36 4.56
C LEU A 50 -2.35 0.22 5.48
N ASP A 51 -1.36 -0.38 6.12
CA ASP A 51 -1.47 -1.52 7.04
C ASP A 51 -1.22 -1.12 8.50
N THR A 52 -0.94 0.15 8.78
CA THR A 52 -0.81 0.70 10.13
C THR A 52 -1.26 2.15 10.14
N THR A 53 -1.64 2.67 11.30
CA THR A 53 -1.93 4.10 11.47
C THR A 53 -0.60 4.87 11.53
N PRO A 54 -0.24 5.68 10.51
CA PRO A 54 0.93 6.56 10.58
C PRO A 54 0.75 7.66 11.63
N PRO A 55 1.84 8.29 12.08
CA PRO A 55 1.76 9.54 12.84
C PRO A 55 1.16 10.66 11.97
N GLN A 56 0.82 11.80 12.58
CA GLN A 56 0.32 12.95 11.84
C GLN A 56 1.37 13.46 10.84
N LEU A 57 1.06 13.39 9.55
CA LEU A 57 1.95 13.80 8.48
C LEU A 57 1.71 15.27 8.11
N TYR A 58 2.71 15.90 7.50
CA TYR A 58 2.50 17.22 6.92
C TYR A 58 1.84 17.11 5.55
N LEU A 59 2.37 16.28 4.65
CA LEU A 59 1.90 16.18 3.27
C LEU A 59 1.94 14.73 2.78
N VAL A 60 0.84 14.27 2.17
CA VAL A 60 0.78 13.00 1.44
C VAL A 60 0.49 13.28 -0.04
N ILE A 61 1.41 12.92 -0.93
CA ILE A 61 1.23 13.01 -2.38
C ILE A 61 0.98 11.62 -2.94
N VAL A 62 -0.14 11.42 -3.60
CA VAL A 62 -0.52 10.15 -4.22
C VAL A 62 -0.52 10.28 -5.73
N MET A 63 0.53 9.74 -6.36
CA MET A 63 0.69 9.62 -7.81
C MET A 63 0.48 8.18 -8.31
N GLY A 64 0.69 7.18 -7.43
CA GLY A 64 0.34 5.79 -7.65
C GLY A 64 -1.01 5.43 -7.04
N HIS A 65 -1.08 4.31 -6.31
CA HIS A 65 -2.29 3.85 -5.61
C HIS A 65 -2.04 3.70 -4.12
N LEU A 66 -2.74 4.48 -3.30
CA LEU A 66 -2.80 4.29 -1.84
C LEU A 66 -4.14 3.64 -1.47
N LYS A 67 -4.10 2.50 -0.79
CA LYS A 67 -5.30 1.74 -0.38
C LYS A 67 -5.28 1.42 1.11
N PHE A 68 -6.42 1.52 1.79
CA PHE A 68 -6.54 1.11 3.18
C PHE A 68 -6.74 -0.41 3.31
N GLU A 69 -6.02 -1.04 4.22
CA GLU A 69 -6.26 -2.41 4.62
C GLU A 69 -7.60 -2.51 5.38
N ASN A 70 -8.50 -3.38 4.92
CA ASN A 70 -9.84 -3.55 5.49
C ASN A 70 -9.90 -4.70 6.51
N THR A 71 -8.92 -4.76 7.42
CA THR A 71 -8.86 -5.80 8.47
C THR A 71 -8.96 -5.22 9.87
N LYS A 72 -8.81 -3.90 10.01
CA LYS A 72 -8.79 -3.17 11.29
C LYS A 72 -9.09 -1.69 11.08
N ASP A 73 -9.36 -0.99 12.19
CA ASP A 73 -9.45 0.46 12.22
C ASP A 73 -8.08 1.07 11.91
N LEU A 74 -8.06 2.02 10.98
CA LEU A 74 -6.86 2.69 10.50
C LEU A 74 -7.16 4.16 10.29
N THR A 75 -6.28 5.04 10.74
CA THR A 75 -6.44 6.48 10.52
C THR A 75 -5.24 7.00 9.74
N MET A 76 -5.47 7.94 8.83
CA MET A 76 -4.41 8.72 8.20
C MET A 76 -4.68 10.20 8.46
N GLU A 77 -3.83 10.80 9.28
CA GLU A 77 -3.89 12.23 9.56
C GLU A 77 -2.79 12.95 8.78
N ALA A 78 -3.16 13.96 8.00
CA ALA A 78 -2.21 14.81 7.31
C ALA A 78 -2.72 16.25 7.21
N THR A 79 -1.83 17.25 7.24
CA THR A 79 -2.22 18.65 6.95
C THR A 79 -2.71 18.78 5.51
N TYR A 80 -2.04 18.10 4.58
CA TYR A 80 -2.39 18.10 3.17
C TYR A 80 -2.37 16.68 2.58
N ILE A 81 -3.41 16.34 1.83
CA ILE A 81 -3.42 15.14 0.98
C ILE A 81 -3.67 15.61 -0.46
N MET A 82 -2.74 15.31 -1.35
CA MET A 82 -2.81 15.64 -2.76
C MET A 82 -2.84 14.35 -3.58
N VAL A 83 -3.90 14.15 -4.36
CA VAL A 83 -3.99 13.04 -5.31
C VAL A 83 -3.73 13.60 -6.70
N ASN A 84 -2.58 13.27 -7.27
CA ASN A 84 -2.13 13.77 -8.56
C ASN A 84 -2.06 12.62 -9.57
N PHE A 85 -3.11 12.47 -10.38
CA PHE A 85 -3.31 11.37 -11.35
C PHE A 85 -3.35 9.94 -10.74
N GLY A 86 -3.07 9.79 -9.44
CA GLY A 86 -3.14 8.54 -8.70
C GLY A 86 -4.54 8.17 -8.20
N ARG A 87 -4.59 7.16 -7.32
CA ARG A 87 -5.82 6.67 -6.68
C ARG A 87 -5.64 6.59 -5.17
N PHE A 88 -6.62 7.11 -4.45
CA PHE A 88 -6.75 6.95 -3.00
C PHE A 88 -8.02 6.14 -2.72
N THR A 89 -7.93 5.01 -2.04
CA THR A 89 -9.05 4.05 -1.91
C THR A 89 -9.24 3.57 -0.47
N ILE A 90 -10.44 3.76 0.06
CA ILE A 90 -10.90 3.22 1.34
C ILE A 90 -12.11 2.32 1.04
N GLY A 91 -11.85 1.03 0.82
CA GLY A 91 -12.86 0.08 0.33
C GLY A 91 -13.38 0.38 -1.08
N THR A 92 -14.26 -0.48 -1.59
CA THR A 92 -15.01 -0.30 -2.84
C THR A 92 -16.47 -0.72 -2.64
N PRO A 93 -17.40 -0.44 -3.56
CA PRO A 93 -18.77 -0.95 -3.45
C PRO A 93 -18.85 -2.48 -3.37
N GLU A 94 -17.96 -3.19 -4.08
CA GLU A 94 -17.88 -4.66 -4.07
C GLU A 94 -17.20 -5.21 -2.82
N ALA A 95 -16.33 -4.41 -2.19
CA ALA A 95 -15.59 -4.75 -0.98
C ALA A 95 -15.61 -3.54 -0.02
N PRO A 96 -16.74 -3.27 0.65
CA PRO A 96 -16.92 -2.07 1.46
C PRO A 96 -15.93 -2.05 2.63
N PHE A 97 -15.46 -0.85 2.99
CA PHE A 97 -14.67 -0.69 4.20
C PHE A 97 -15.59 -0.83 5.41
N THR A 98 -15.28 -1.78 6.29
CA THR A 98 -16.14 -2.14 7.44
C THR A 98 -15.58 -1.64 8.77
N HIS A 99 -14.52 -0.84 8.72
CA HIS A 99 -13.78 -0.31 9.86
C HIS A 99 -13.84 1.22 9.89
N LYS A 100 -13.31 1.84 10.95
CA LYS A 100 -13.16 3.29 11.00
C LYS A 100 -11.94 3.72 10.20
N ALA A 101 -12.14 4.73 9.34
CA ALA A 101 -11.12 5.39 8.53
C ALA A 101 -11.12 6.90 8.80
#